data_AF-A0A838DPV2-F1
#
_entry.id   AF-A0A838DPV2-F1
#
_cell.length_a   1.000
_cell.length_b   1.000
_cell.length_c   1.000
_cell.angle_alpha   90.00
_cell.angle_beta   90.00
_cell.angle_gamma   90.00
#
_symmetry.space_group_name_H-M   'P 1'
#
loop_
_entity.id
_entity.type
_entity.pdbx_description
1 polymer ?
#
loop_
_entity_poly.entity_id
_entity_poly.type
_entity_poly.pdbx_seq_one_letter_code
_entity_poly.pdbx_strand_id
1 'polypeptide(L)' 'MNRRKEITNEYKERKLCGGVYTVTNTQSGKYLIGYAANLESVRNHFQFSITTGSAIHPKLQKDWQALGGQAFTPPSDA' A
#
# COMPACT_ATOMS: atom_id res chain seq x y z
N MET A 1 2.42 -31.48 -12.10
CA MET A 1 2.62 -30.40 -11.11
C MET A 1 1.26 -29.92 -10.60
N ASN A 2 1.05 -29.92 -9.28
CA ASN A 2 -0.23 -29.55 -8.66
C ASN A 2 -0.23 -28.06 -8.29
N ARG A 3 -0.72 -27.20 -9.20
CA ARG A 3 -0.70 -25.73 -9.07
C ARG A 3 -1.30 -25.21 -7.75
N ARG A 4 -2.30 -25.90 -7.21
CA ARG A 4 -2.92 -25.57 -5.91
C ARG A 4 -1.95 -25.72 -4.73
N LYS A 5 -1.08 -26.74 -4.77
CA LYS A 5 -0.07 -26.96 -3.72
C LYS A 5 1.03 -25.92 -3.77
N GLU A 6 1.46 -25.53 -4.98
CA GLU A 6 2.48 -24.51 -5.21
C GLU A 6 2.06 -23.15 -4.65
N ILE A 7 0.86 -22.68 -5.01
CA ILE A 7 0.27 -21.43 -4.49
C ILE A 7 0.15 -21.45 -2.96
N THR A 8 -0.20 -22.61 -2.38
CA THR A 8 -0.31 -22.76 -0.92
C THR A 8 1.06 -22.71 -0.24
N ASN A 9 2.09 -23.28 -0.86
CA ASN A 9 3.45 -23.28 -0.33
C ASN A 9 4.04 -21.87 -0.41
N GLU A 10 3.93 -21.21 -1.56
CA GLU A 10 4.34 -19.82 -1.74
C GLU A 10 3.68 -18.88 -0.73
N TYR A 11 2.37 -19.06 -0.45
CA TYR A 11 1.68 -18.27 0.57
C TYR A 11 2.22 -18.50 1.99
N LYS A 12 2.61 -19.73 2.33
CA LYS A 12 3.21 -20.08 3.63
C LYS A 12 4.66 -19.61 3.76
N GLU A 13 5.38 -19.55 2.65
CA GLU A 13 6.77 -19.11 2.59
C GLU A 13 6.91 -17.58 2.55
N ARG A 14 5.82 -16.85 2.26
CA ARG A 14 5.81 -15.39 2.37
C ARG A 14 6.09 -14.99 3.81
N LYS A 15 7.31 -14.49 4.03
CA LYS A 15 7.67 -13.81 5.28
C LYS A 15 6.78 -12.58 5.42
N LEU A 16 6.08 -12.50 6.55
CA LEU A 16 5.41 -11.28 6.96
C LEU A 16 6.48 -10.23 7.28
N CYS A 17 6.84 -9.43 6.28
CA CYS A 17 7.69 -8.27 6.48
C CYS A 17 6.81 -7.15 7.05
N GLY A 18 6.75 -7.11 8.38
CA GLY A 18 6.21 -5.98 9.12
C GLY A 18 7.25 -4.88 9.19
N GLY A 19 6.81 -3.63 9.12
CA GLY A 19 7.71 -2.49 9.06
C GLY A 19 6.99 -1.15 9.06
N VAL A 20 7.80 -0.11 8.94
CA VAL A 20 7.35 1.27 8.74
C VAL A 20 7.34 1.54 7.24
N TYR A 21 6.31 2.23 6.77
CA TYR A 21 6.20 2.61 5.36
C TYR A 21 5.91 4.09 5.22
N THR A 22 6.26 4.64 4.05
CA THR A 22 5.93 6.01 3.68
C THR A 22 5.07 6.07 2.42
N VAL A 23 4.09 6.96 2.40
CA VAL A 23 3.30 7.32 1.21
C VAL A 23 3.52 8.81 0.95
N THR A 24 4.09 9.14 -0.20
CA THR A 24 4.47 10.51 -0.54
C THR A 24 3.59 11.05 -1.64
N ASN A 25 3.05 12.24 -1.43
CA ASN A 25 2.40 13.02 -2.47
C ASN A 25 3.47 13.69 -3.34
N THR A 26 3.56 13.30 -4.61
CA THR A 26 4.58 13.81 -5.54
C THR A 26 4.34 15.26 -5.94
N GLN A 27 3.12 15.77 -5.80
CA GLN A 27 2.74 17.14 -6.16
C GLN A 27 3.03 18.14 -5.04
N SER A 28 2.77 17.76 -3.78
CA SER A 28 2.95 18.66 -2.62
C SER A 28 4.22 18.39 -1.83
N GLY A 29 4.90 17.25 -2.03
CA GLY A 29 6.04 16.81 -1.22
C GLY A 29 5.68 16.35 0.20
N LYS A 30 4.39 16.36 0.57
CA LYS A 30 3.90 15.86 1.85
C LYS A 30 3.96 14.34 1.87
N TYR A 31 4.29 13.76 3.01
CA TYR A 31 4.32 12.31 3.18
C TYR A 31 3.58 11.88 4.45
N LEU A 32 3.04 10.67 4.40
CA LEU A 32 2.45 9.96 5.53
C LEU A 32 3.36 8.80 5.90
N ILE A 33 3.80 8.77 7.15
CA ILE A 33 4.49 7.61 7.73
C ILE A 33 3.44 6.76 8.46
N GLY A 34 3.41 5.47 8.16
CA GLY A 34 2.57 4.48 8.81
C GLY A 34 3.35 3.24 9.19
N TYR A 35 2.74 2.34 9.94
CA TYR A 35 3.31 1.03 10.26
C TYR A 35 2.30 -0.06 9.91
N ALA A 36 2.80 -1.24 9.56
CA ALA A 36 1.95 -2.39 9.35
C ALA A 36 2.68 -3.69 9.68
N ALA A 37 1.93 -4.68 10.15
CA ALA A 37 2.44 -6.03 10.36
C ALA A 37 2.76 -6.74 9.03
N ASN A 38 2.19 -6.28 7.91
CA ASN A 38 2.47 -6.78 6.58
C ASN A 38 2.47 -5.62 5.56
N LEU A 39 3.65 -5.25 5.08
CA LEU A 39 3.83 -4.19 4.07
C LEU A 39 3.16 -4.53 2.73
N GLU A 40 3.07 -5.81 2.37
CA GLU A 40 2.41 -6.26 1.15
C GLU A 40 0.90 -5.98 1.23
N SER A 41 0.28 -6.19 2.40
CA SER A 41 -1.12 -5.84 2.62
C SER A 41 -1.39 -4.35 2.44
N VAL A 42 -0.48 -3.49 2.92
CA VAL A 42 -0.59 -2.03 2.73
C VAL A 42 -0.47 -1.65 1.27
N ARG A 43 0.46 -2.28 0.52
CA ARG A 43 0.61 -2.05 -0.92
C ARG A 43 -0.63 -2.45 -1.71
N ASN A 44 -1.23 -3.59 -1.38
CA ASN A 44 -2.48 -4.03 -2.02
C ASN A 44 -3.63 -3.09 -1.67
N HIS A 45 -3.73 -2.66 -0.40
CA HIS A 45 -4.73 -1.69 0.02
C HIS A 45 -4.55 -0.34 -0.70
N PHE A 46 -3.32 0.13 -0.87
CA PHE A 46 -3.01 1.35 -1.64
C PHE A 46 -3.47 1.24 -3.09
N GLN A 47 -3.18 0.12 -3.76
CA GLN A 47 -3.61 -0.10 -5.13
C GLN A 47 -5.15 -0.15 -5.23
N PHE A 48 -5.81 -0.83 -4.30
CA PHE A 48 -7.26 -0.86 -4.22
C PHE A 48 -7.86 0.53 -3.98
N SER A 49 -7.25 1.34 -3.10
CA SER A 49 -7.60 2.74 -2.86
C SER A 49 -7.52 3.60 -4.12
N ILE A 50 -6.49 3.38 -4.97
CA ILE A 50 -6.40 4.06 -6.27
C ILE A 50 -7.55 3.63 -7.18
N THR A 51 -7.80 2.33 -7.31
CA THR A 51 -8.84 1.79 -8.19
C THR A 51 -10.25 2.19 -7.76
N THR A 52 -10.52 2.24 -6.46
CA THR A 52 -11.83 2.62 -5.90
C THR A 52 -12.02 4.11 -5.69
N GLY A 53 -10.97 4.92 -5.92
CA GLY A 53 -10.99 6.36 -5.65
C GLY A 53 -11.11 6.72 -4.17
N SER A 54 -10.93 5.76 -3.27
CA SER A 54 -11.05 5.95 -1.82
C SER A 54 -9.66 6.11 -1.20
N ALA A 55 -9.48 7.13 -0.35
CA ALA A 55 -8.19 7.39 0.26
C ALA A 55 -7.76 6.27 1.23
N ILE A 56 -6.48 5.90 1.18
CA ILE A 56 -5.91 4.87 2.07
C ILE A 56 -5.92 5.27 3.55
N HIS A 57 -5.94 6.58 3.84
CA HIS A 57 -5.92 7.11 5.19
C HIS A 57 -6.71 8.43 5.26
N PRO A 58 -7.49 8.69 6.33
CA PRO A 58 -8.30 9.91 6.45
C PRO A 58 -7.47 11.20 6.39
N LYS A 59 -6.23 11.18 6.91
CA LYS A 59 -5.29 12.31 6.79
C LYS A 59 -4.93 12.66 5.34
N LEU A 60 -4.97 11.70 4.42
CA LEU A 60 -4.70 11.91 3.00
C LEU A 60 -5.97 12.21 2.22
N GLN A 61 -7.16 12.08 2.81
CA GLN A 61 -8.44 12.18 2.09
C GLN A 61 -8.62 13.49 1.33
N LYS A 62 -8.24 14.64 1.93
CA LYS A 62 -8.34 15.94 1.28
C LYS A 62 -7.45 16.02 0.03
N ASP A 63 -6.17 15.70 0.17
CA ASP A 63 -5.22 15.69 -0.95
C ASP A 63 -5.60 14.62 -1.99
N TRP A 64 -6.13 13.47 -1.57
CA TRP A 64 -6.54 12.38 -2.45
C TRP A 64 -7.75 12.74 -3.30
N GLN A 65 -8.73 13.45 -2.74
CA GLN A 65 -9.86 13.97 -3.49
C GLN A 65 -9.46 15.09 -4.47
N ALA A 66 -8.46 15.90 -4.11
CA ALA A 66 -8.00 17.01 -4.93
C ALA A 66 -7.07 16.57 -6.08
N LEU A 67 -6.18 15.60 -5.84
CA LEU A 67 -5.09 15.23 -6.76
C LEU A 67 -5.28 13.83 -7.38
N GLY A 68 -6.16 13.01 -6.80
CA GLY A 68 -6.35 11.62 -7.18
C GLY A 68 -5.24 10.69 -6.67
N GLY A 69 -5.54 9.40 -6.58
CA GLY A 69 -4.61 8.38 -6.06
C GLY A 69 -3.32 8.21 -6.89
N GLN A 70 -3.31 8.64 -8.16
CA GLN A 70 -2.13 8.58 -9.03
C GLN A 70 -1.05 9.62 -8.65
N ALA A 71 -1.39 10.64 -7.86
CA ALA A 71 -0.43 11.64 -7.37
C ALA A 71 0.39 11.16 -6.15
N PHE A 72 0.20 9.91 -5.72
CA PHE A 72 0.87 9.34 -4.56
C PHE A 72 1.80 8.20 -4.96
N THR A 73 2.94 8.10 -4.28
CA THR A 73 3.85 6.96 -4.43
C THR A 73 3.33 5.75 -3.65
N PRO A 74 3.50 4.52 -4.19
CA PRO A 74 3.18 3.32 -3.44
C PRO A 74 4.02 3.24 -2.16
N PRO A 75 3.49 2.59 -1.11
CA PRO A 75 4.22 2.39 0.13
C PRO A 75 5.52 1.64 -0.13
N SER A 76 6.63 2.33 0.14
CA SER A 76 7.98 1.77 0.20
C SER A 76 8.38 1.55 1.65
N ASP A 77 9.21 0.54 1.88
CA ASP A 77 9.91 0.34 3.15
C ASP A 77 10.70 1.62 3.46
N ALA A 78 10.50 2.17 4.65
CA ALA A 78 11.05 3.46 5.07
C ALA A 78 12.48 3.31 5.62
#